data_AF-A0A2X1QKG4-F1
#
_entry.id   AF-A0A2X1QKG4-F1
#
_cell.length_a   1.000
_cell.length_b   1.000
_cell.length_c   1.000
_cell.angle_alpha   90.00
_cell.angle_beta   90.00
_cell.angle_gamma   90.00
#
_symmetry.space_group_name_H-M   'P 1'
#
loop_
_entity.id
_entity.type
_entity.pdbx_description
1 polymer ?
#
loop_
_entity_poly.entity_id
_entity_poly.type
_entity_poly.pdbx_seq_one_letter_code
_entity_poly.pdbx_strand_id
1 'polypeptide(L)'
;MFPTFENSIKKIGVHADGVSTTELAKTSAFSPLAKPVQDIYQTEIEHGYDRFLEIVSKGRQLSKTQVDKLAQGQVWLGSDAFQNGLVDEIGSFNEAVNKAEQLVNQRQDTAVQDFSVEWFTDDNV
;
A
#
# COMPACT_ATOMS: atom_id res chain seq x y z
N MET A 1 4.50 12.78 -8.03
CA MET A 1 4.85 13.88 -8.96
C MET A 1 3.62 14.23 -9.76
N PHE A 2 3.14 15.47 -9.68
CA PHE A 2 2.00 15.93 -10.48
C PHE A 2 2.51 16.49 -11.81
N PRO A 3 2.11 15.93 -12.96
CA PRO A 3 2.54 16.45 -14.25
C PRO A 3 1.86 17.79 -14.53
N THR A 4 2.66 18.80 -14.85
CA THR A 4 2.22 20.13 -15.30
C THR A 4 2.86 20.41 -16.66
N PHE A 5 2.12 21.08 -17.54
CA PHE A 5 2.46 21.27 -18.96
C PHE A 5 2.57 22.74 -19.35
N GLU A 6 2.61 23.65 -18.39
CA GLU A 6 2.69 25.10 -18.58
C GLU A 6 3.90 25.50 -19.43
N ASN A 7 5.05 24.85 -19.24
CA ASN A 7 6.25 25.12 -20.00
C ASN A 7 6.17 24.58 -21.44
N SER A 8 5.43 23.49 -21.64
CA SER A 8 5.23 22.88 -22.97
C SER A 8 4.32 23.74 -23.84
N ILE A 9 3.20 24.22 -23.28
CA ILE A 9 2.27 25.07 -24.03
C ILE A 9 2.84 26.48 -24.26
N LYS A 10 3.65 27.00 -23.33
CA LYS A 10 4.32 28.29 -23.48
C LYS A 10 5.29 28.31 -24.67
N LYS A 11 5.92 27.18 -25.01
CA LYS A 11 6.82 27.05 -26.17
C LYS A 11 6.10 27.18 -27.51
N ILE A 12 4.80 26.84 -27.58
CA ILE A 12 3.97 27.02 -28.78
C ILE A 12 3.15 28.31 -28.75
N GLY A 13 3.48 29.24 -27.84
CA GLY A 13 2.81 30.54 -27.71
C GLY A 13 1.42 30.49 -27.03
N VAL A 14 1.06 29.37 -26.41
CA VAL A 14 -0.21 29.21 -25.71
C VAL A 14 -0.01 29.49 -24.22
N HIS A 15 -0.87 30.35 -23.66
CA HIS A 15 -0.87 30.72 -22.25
C HIS A 15 -2.19 30.31 -21.60
N ALA A 16 -2.13 29.85 -20.36
CA ALA A 16 -3.30 29.60 -19.53
C ALA A 16 -3.41 30.70 -18.47
N ASP A 17 -4.57 31.34 -18.41
CA ASP A 17 -4.93 32.31 -17.39
C ASP A 17 -6.33 32.00 -16.85
N GLY A 18 -6.63 32.43 -15.63
CA GLY A 18 -7.89 32.13 -14.98
C GLY A 18 -8.06 32.84 -13.66
N VAL A 19 -9.32 33.05 -13.28
CA VAL A 19 -9.69 33.59 -11.97
C VAL A 19 -10.00 32.46 -11.00
N SER A 20 -9.66 32.66 -9.74
CA SER A 20 -9.96 31.69 -8.68
C SER A 20 -10.32 32.45 -7.42
N THR A 21 -11.24 31.89 -6.63
CA THR A 21 -11.66 32.48 -5.35
C THR A 21 -10.59 32.31 -4.27
N THR A 22 -9.75 31.28 -4.38
CA THR A 22 -8.63 30.98 -3.48
C THR A 22 -7.45 30.39 -4.25
N GLU A 23 -6.24 30.51 -3.69
CA GLU A 23 -5.02 29.87 -4.24
C GLU A 23 -5.12 28.34 -4.29
N LEU A 24 -5.92 27.73 -3.40
CA LEU A 24 -6.16 26.28 -3.38
C LEU A 24 -7.05 25.80 -4.53
N ALA A 25 -7.93 26.68 -5.03
CA ALA A 25 -8.82 26.38 -6.14
C ALA A 25 -8.13 26.53 -7.52
N LYS A 26 -6.90 27.05 -7.55
CA LYS A 26 -6.13 27.26 -8.78
C LYS A 26 -5.38 25.99 -9.17
N THR A 27 -6.11 24.93 -9.52
CA THR A 27 -5.53 23.66 -9.98
C THR A 27 -5.80 23.46 -11.47
N SER A 28 -4.73 23.29 -12.25
CA SER A 28 -4.81 23.02 -13.69
C SER A 28 -3.56 22.29 -14.14
N ALA A 29 -3.70 21.39 -15.12
CA ALA A 29 -2.57 20.75 -15.78
C ALA A 29 -1.69 21.73 -16.57
N PHE A 30 -2.19 22.94 -16.85
CA PHE A 30 -1.52 23.96 -17.65
C PHE A 30 -1.00 25.14 -16.83
N SER A 31 -1.06 25.05 -15.50
CA SER A 31 -0.56 26.07 -14.58
C SER A 31 0.38 25.44 -13.55
N PRO A 32 1.36 26.21 -13.03
CA PRO A 32 2.21 25.72 -11.95
C PRO A 32 1.37 25.29 -10.74
N LEU A 33 1.77 24.20 -10.09
CA LEU A 33 1.14 23.77 -8.85
C LEU A 33 1.53 24.75 -7.72
N ALA A 34 0.55 25.40 -7.11
CA ALA A 34 0.78 26.36 -6.03
C ALA A 34 1.44 25.68 -4.81
N LYS A 35 2.39 26.38 -4.15
CA LYS A 35 3.13 25.84 -3.01
C LYS A 35 2.23 25.32 -1.87
N PRO A 36 1.16 26.04 -1.44
CA PRO A 36 0.24 25.53 -0.42
C PRO A 36 -0.44 24.22 -0.81
N VAL A 37 -0.75 24.02 -2.09
CA VAL A 37 -1.34 22.78 -2.59
C VAL A 37 -0.31 21.63 -2.57
N GLN A 38 0.95 21.91 -2.93
CA GLN A 38 2.03 20.93 -2.80
C GLN A 38 2.21 20.45 -1.36
N ASP A 39 2.16 21.37 -0.40
CA ASP A 39 2.36 21.05 1.03
C ASP A 39 1.19 20.22 1.59
N ILE A 40 -0.05 20.48 1.14
CA ILE A 40 -1.21 19.65 1.47
C ILE A 40 -1.02 18.23 0.96
N TYR A 41 -0.66 18.06 -0.31
CA TYR A 41 -0.42 16.71 -0.86
C TYR A 41 0.73 15.99 -0.16
N GLN A 42 1.80 16.71 0.18
CA GLN A 42 2.91 16.13 0.94
C GLN A 42 2.44 15.64 2.31
N THR A 43 1.63 16.44 3.00
CA THR A 43 1.04 16.09 4.30
C THR A 43 0.13 14.86 4.19
N GLU A 44 -0.68 14.76 3.14
CA GLU A 44 -1.53 13.58 2.91
C GLU A 44 -0.71 12.31 2.66
N ILE A 45 0.36 12.41 1.87
CA ILE A 45 1.29 11.30 1.61
C ILE A 45 1.97 10.86 2.91
N GLU A 46 2.47 11.82 3.71
CA GLU A 46 3.09 11.55 5.00
C GLU A 46 2.12 10.86 5.95
N HIS A 47 0.88 11.33 6.05
CA HIS A 47 -0.16 10.67 6.84
C HIS A 47 -0.44 9.23 6.38
N GLY A 48 -0.54 9.01 5.07
CA GLY A 48 -0.71 7.67 4.50
C GLY A 48 0.46 6.75 4.81
N TYR A 49 1.69 7.26 4.70
CA TYR A 49 2.91 6.54 5.04
C TYR A 49 2.96 6.18 6.52
N ASP A 50 2.64 7.14 7.39
CA ASP A 50 2.64 6.93 8.83
C ASP A 50 1.63 5.86 9.25
N ARG A 51 0.47 5.84 8.59
CA ARG A 51 -0.54 4.80 8.77
C ARG A 51 -0.06 3.43 8.30
N PHE A 52 0.62 3.36 7.16
CA PHE A 52 1.23 2.12 6.68
C PHE A 52 2.23 1.56 7.70
N LEU A 53 3.14 2.41 8.21
CA LEU A 53 4.12 2.00 9.23
C LEU A 53 3.45 1.49 10.50
N GLU A 54 2.37 2.12 10.94
CA GLU A 54 1.60 1.69 12.12
C GLU A 54 0.99 0.29 11.95
N ILE A 55 0.38 0.03 10.79
CA ILE A 55 -0.24 -1.27 10.49
C ILE A 55 0.82 -2.37 10.50
N VAL A 56 1.94 -2.16 9.80
CA VAL A 56 3.02 -3.15 9.70
C VAL A 56 3.69 -3.36 11.06
N SER A 57 3.93 -2.28 11.82
CA SER A 57 4.50 -2.34 13.16
C SER A 57 3.66 -3.21 14.09
N LYS A 58 2.33 -3.02 14.10
CA LYS A 58 1.41 -3.84 14.91
C LYS A 58 1.35 -5.29 14.43
N GLY A 59 1.27 -5.52 13.12
CA GLY A 59 1.15 -6.85 12.54
C GLY A 59 2.41 -7.71 12.73
N ARG A 60 3.59 -7.10 12.66
CA ARG A 60 4.90 -7.78 12.77
C ARG A 60 5.55 -7.65 14.14
N GLN A 61 4.91 -6.94 15.08
CA GLN A 61 5.46 -6.65 16.40
C GLN A 61 6.86 -6.01 16.35
N LEU A 62 7.11 -5.21 15.29
CA LEU A 62 8.33 -4.45 15.09
C LEU A 62 8.11 -3.01 15.54
N SER A 63 9.16 -2.33 16.01
CA SER A 63 9.03 -0.90 16.29
C SER A 63 8.80 -0.11 14.99
N LYS A 64 8.03 0.98 15.06
CA LYS A 64 7.78 1.85 13.90
C LYS A 64 9.07 2.32 13.23
N THR A 65 10.12 2.60 14.01
CA THR A 65 11.45 2.99 13.50
C THR A 65 12.17 1.87 12.76
N GLN A 66 12.00 0.60 13.17
CA GLN A 66 12.55 -0.53 12.42
C GLN A 66 11.82 -0.71 11.10
N VAL A 67 10.48 -0.60 11.11
CA VAL A 67 9.67 -0.69 9.89
C VAL A 67 10.02 0.44 8.93
N ASP A 68 10.16 1.68 9.41
CA ASP A 68 10.55 2.85 8.61
C ASP A 68 11.86 2.63 7.85
N LYS A 69 12.89 2.07 8.52
CA LYS A 69 14.16 1.70 7.86
C LYS A 69 13.99 0.68 6.73
N LEU A 70 12.98 -0.19 6.83
CA LEU A 70 12.69 -1.24 5.84
C LEU A 70 11.71 -0.76 4.74
N ALA A 71 10.87 0.24 5.03
CA ALA A 71 9.70 0.63 4.25
C ALA A 71 9.91 1.87 3.34
N GLN A 72 11.13 2.09 2.84
CA GLN A 72 11.50 3.26 2.02
C GLN A 72 11.08 3.13 0.53
N GLY A 73 9.97 2.44 0.26
CA GLY A 73 9.49 2.19 -1.11
C GLY A 73 10.27 1.12 -1.90
N GLN A 74 11.19 0.41 -1.25
CA GLN A 74 11.94 -0.69 -1.86
C GLN A 74 11.12 -1.99 -1.92
N VAL A 75 11.37 -2.79 -2.95
CA VAL A 75 10.78 -4.12 -3.12
C VAL A 75 11.70 -5.17 -2.53
N TRP A 76 11.14 -6.15 -1.83
CA TRP A 76 11.88 -7.23 -1.20
C TRP A 76 11.64 -8.57 -1.91
N LEU A 77 12.69 -9.37 -2.04
CA LEU A 77 12.52 -10.79 -2.34
C LEU A 77 11.90 -11.50 -1.13
N GLY A 78 11.19 -12.60 -1.37
CA GLY A 78 10.57 -13.38 -0.28
C GLY A 78 11.59 -13.79 0.79
N SER A 79 12.77 -14.27 0.38
CA SER A 79 13.87 -14.64 1.29
C SER A 79 14.28 -13.49 2.21
N ASP A 80 14.40 -12.28 1.65
CA ASP A 80 14.86 -11.11 2.39
C ASP A 80 13.74 -10.60 3.29
N ALA A 81 12.48 -10.66 2.83
CA ALA A 81 11.32 -10.35 3.63
C ALA A 81 11.24 -11.27 4.86
N PHE A 82 11.54 -12.57 4.71
CA PHE A 82 11.57 -13.52 5.81
C PHE A 82 12.69 -13.19 6.80
N GLN A 83 13.91 -12.91 6.32
CA GLN A 83 15.03 -12.50 7.16
C GLN A 83 14.76 -11.22 7.96
N ASN A 84 14.02 -10.28 7.36
CA ASN A 84 13.63 -9.02 8.00
C ASN A 84 12.35 -9.11 8.84
N GLY A 85 11.75 -10.31 8.98
CA GLY A 85 10.52 -10.51 9.77
C GLY A 85 9.27 -9.87 9.15
N LEU A 86 9.29 -9.60 7.85
CA LEU A 86 8.16 -9.06 7.09
C LEU A 86 7.19 -10.14 6.63
N VAL A 87 7.60 -11.42 6.65
CA VAL A 87 6.77 -12.61 6.40
C VAL A 87 7.13 -13.71 7.40
N ASP A 88 6.18 -14.60 7.67
CA ASP A 88 6.32 -15.62 8.72
C ASP A 88 6.99 -16.92 8.23
N GLU A 89 6.73 -17.32 6.98
CA GLU A 89 7.26 -18.53 6.35
C GLU A 89 7.38 -18.33 4.82
N ILE A 90 8.25 -19.12 4.18
CA ILE A 90 8.40 -19.16 2.71
C ILE A 90 7.82 -20.47 2.21
N GLY A 91 6.89 -20.38 1.27
CA GLY A 91 6.24 -21.55 0.68
C GLY A 91 5.29 -21.17 -0.45
N SER A 92 4.65 -22.20 -0.96
CA SER A 92 3.60 -22.16 -1.97
C SER A 92 2.21 -21.96 -1.35
N PHE A 93 1.23 -21.72 -2.20
CA PHE A 93 -0.16 -21.62 -1.79
C PHE A 93 -0.67 -22.89 -1.08
N ASN A 94 -0.33 -24.08 -1.58
CA ASN A 94 -0.73 -25.35 -0.96
C ASN A 94 -0.19 -25.49 0.48
N GLU A 95 1.04 -25.03 0.73
CA GLU A 95 1.62 -25.02 2.08
C GLU A 95 0.88 -24.05 3.00
N ALA A 96 0.48 -22.88 2.50
CA ALA A 96 -0.33 -21.93 3.26
C ALA A 96 -1.71 -22.51 3.63
N VAL A 97 -2.37 -23.22 2.71
CA VAL A 97 -3.65 -23.90 2.93
C VAL A 97 -3.52 -25.00 3.99
N ASN A 98 -2.53 -25.88 3.85
CA ASN A 98 -2.27 -26.94 4.82
C ASN A 98 -1.95 -26.36 6.21
N LYS A 99 -1.20 -25.25 6.27
CA LYS A 99 -0.90 -24.58 7.54
C LYS A 99 -2.16 -24.01 8.19
N ALA A 100 -3.06 -23.41 7.41
CA ALA A 100 -4.33 -22.90 7.92
C ALA A 100 -5.20 -24.02 8.50
N GLU A 101 -5.34 -25.14 7.79
CA GLU A 101 -6.07 -26.33 8.26
C GLU A 101 -5.50 -26.85 9.59
N GLN A 102 -4.18 -26.98 9.68
CA GLN A 102 -3.50 -27.39 10.92
C GLN A 102 -3.79 -26.43 12.09
N LEU A 103 -3.72 -25.12 11.86
CA LEU A 103 -3.95 -24.11 12.90
C LEU A 103 -5.41 -24.11 13.41
N VAL A 104 -6.37 -24.35 12.52
CA VAL A 104 -7.79 -24.46 12.87
C VAL A 104 -8.03 -25.71 13.73
N ASN A 105 -7.52 -26.86 13.27
CA ASN A 105 -7.73 -28.14 13.97
C ASN A 105 -6.99 -28.21 15.32
N GLN A 106 -5.90 -27.44 15.50
CA GLN A 106 -5.21 -27.29 16.79
C GLN A 106 -6.00 -26.49 17.83
N ARG A 107 -6.90 -25.59 17.39
CA ARG A 107 -7.65 -24.70 18.31
C ARG A 107 -8.90 -25.33 18.92
N GLN A 108 -9.14 -26.63 18.75
CA GLN A 108 -10.25 -27.44 19.30
C GLN A 108 -11.37 -26.61 19.93
N ASP A 109 -12.09 -25.86 19.10
CA ASP A 109 -13.33 -25.22 19.52
C ASP A 109 -14.43 -26.26 19.32
N THR A 110 -15.14 -26.59 20.40
CA THR A 110 -16.08 -27.72 20.51
C THR A 110 -17.21 -27.76 19.48
N ALA A 111 -17.36 -26.72 18.66
CA ALA A 111 -18.41 -26.55 17.66
C ALA A 111 -18.04 -27.05 16.25
N VAL A 112 -16.75 -27.19 15.91
CA VAL A 112 -16.31 -27.66 14.57
C VAL A 112 -15.37 -28.84 14.75
N GLN A 113 -15.86 -30.04 14.45
CA GLN A 113 -15.03 -31.24 14.38
C GLN A 113 -14.60 -31.43 12.93
N ASP A 114 -13.29 -31.49 12.69
CA ASP A 114 -12.61 -31.75 11.42
C ASP A 114 -12.89 -30.72 10.30
N PHE A 115 -12.16 -29.60 10.32
CA PHE A 115 -12.11 -28.68 9.19
C PHE A 115 -11.25 -29.27 8.07
N SER A 116 -11.82 -29.42 6.87
CA SER A 116 -11.12 -29.84 5.65
C SER A 116 -11.39 -28.86 4.50
N VAL A 117 -10.46 -28.79 3.56
CA VAL A 117 -10.56 -27.87 2.41
C VAL A 117 -11.27 -28.59 1.26
N GLU A 118 -12.49 -28.16 0.95
CA GLU A 118 -13.21 -28.61 -0.24
C GLU A 118 -12.97 -27.67 -1.42
N TRP A 119 -12.45 -28.22 -2.51
CA TRP A 119 -12.27 -27.52 -3.77
C TRP A 119 -13.52 -27.68 -4.63
N PHE A 120 -14.29 -26.61 -4.79
CA PHE A 120 -15.35 -26.58 -5.79
C PHE A 120 -14.72 -26.32 -7.16
N THR A 121 -14.63 -27.36 -7.99
CA THR A 121 -14.33 -27.22 -9.41
C THR A 121 -15.62 -27.39 -10.21
N ASP A 122 -15.80 -26.60 -11.27
CA ASP A 122 -17.02 -26.59 -12.12
C ASP A 122 -17.21 -27.88 -12.95
N ASP A 123 -16.44 -28.94 -12.70
CA ASP A 123 -16.48 -30.20 -13.48
C ASP A 123 -17.63 -31.15 -13.09
N ASN A 124 -18.63 -30.66 -12.34
CA ASN A 124 -19.88 -31.37 -12.05
C ASN A 124 -21.07 -30.69 -12.75
N VAL A 125 -21.09 -30.75 -14.09
CA VAL A 125 -22.29 -30.61 -14.93
C VAL A 125 -22.34 -31.76 -15.93
#